data_AF-A0A523NHG3-F1
#
_entry.id   AF-A0A523NHG3-F1
#
_cell.length_a   1.000
_cell.length_b   1.000
_cell.length_c   1.000
_cell.angle_alpha   90.00
_cell.angle_beta   90.00
_cell.angle_gamma   90.00
#
_symmetry.space_group_name_H-M   'P 1'
#
loop_
_entity.id
_entity.type
_entity.pdbx_description
1 polymer ?
#
loop_
_entity_poly.entity_id
_entity_poly.type
_entity_poly.pdbx_seq_one_letter_code
_entity_poly.pdbx_strand_id
1 'polypeptide(L)' 'PKYAGQYKVNPMAMLLTVKLMFDWLGETDCALRLEQAIATVILEGNVGTYDVGGTNSTLEVAEEVARKVAATTAAGVQ' A
#
# COMPACT_ATOMS: atom_id res chain seq x y z
N PRO A 1 13.86 11.07 14.77
CA PRO A 1 14.67 10.20 13.86
C PRO A 1 14.98 10.92 12.54
N LYS A 2 15.97 10.42 11.77
CA LYS A 2 16.61 11.09 10.62
C LYS A 2 15.65 11.54 9.48
N TYR A 3 14.55 10.82 9.25
CA TYR A 3 13.61 11.09 8.14
C TYR A 3 12.19 11.46 8.60
N ALA A 4 11.99 11.70 9.90
CA ALA A 4 10.68 12.07 10.41
C ALA A 4 10.21 13.42 9.81
N GLY A 5 8.95 13.47 9.39
CA GLY A 5 8.34 14.68 8.81
C GLY A 5 8.74 15.01 7.37
N GLN A 6 9.55 14.19 6.71
CA GLN A 6 10.08 14.47 5.37
C GLN A 6 9.34 13.75 4.24
N TYR A 7 8.37 12.87 4.56
CA TYR A 7 7.63 12.06 3.58
C TYR A 7 8.53 11.40 2.53
N LYS A 8 9.68 10.88 2.97
CA LYS A 8 10.70 10.33 2.08
C LYS A 8 10.68 8.81 2.03
N VAL A 9 10.32 8.16 3.13
CA VAL A 9 10.48 6.71 3.31
C VAL A 9 9.33 5.91 2.73
N ASN A 10 9.62 4.71 2.24
CA ASN A 10 8.62 3.79 1.73
C ASN A 10 7.57 3.36 2.80
N PRO A 11 6.26 3.54 2.54
CA PRO A 11 5.20 3.11 3.45
C PRO A 11 4.86 1.62 3.35
N MET A 12 5.33 0.89 2.32
CA MET A 12 4.88 -0.47 2.00
C MET A 12 5.02 -1.47 3.15
N ALA A 13 6.13 -1.42 3.89
CA ALA A 13 6.35 -2.34 5.02
C ALA A 13 5.31 -2.15 6.14
N MET A 14 4.93 -0.90 6.41
CA MET A 14 3.88 -0.60 7.40
C MET A 14 2.51 -1.09 6.91
N LEU A 15 2.21 -0.90 5.62
CA LEU A 15 0.96 -1.36 5.03
C LEU A 15 0.84 -2.90 5.04
N LEU A 16 1.92 -3.62 4.75
CA LEU A 16 1.97 -5.08 4.89
C LEU A 16 1.79 -5.52 6.35
N THR A 17 2.30 -4.74 7.32
CA THR A 17 2.06 -5.00 8.74
C THR A 17 0.57 -4.86 9.09
N VAL A 18 -0.11 -3.85 8.53
CA VAL A 18 -1.57 -3.68 8.69
C VAL A 18 -2.33 -4.86 8.07
N LYS A 19 -1.88 -5.39 6.93
CA LYS A 19 -2.45 -6.62 6.34
C LYS A 19 -2.35 -7.79 7.32
N LEU A 20 -1.19 -8.02 7.92
CA LEU A 20 -1.00 -9.07 8.94
C LEU A 20 -1.89 -8.86 10.18
N MET A 21 -2.13 -7.60 10.56
CA MET A 21 -3.06 -7.27 11.64
C MET A 21 -4.52 -7.60 11.26
N PHE A 22 -4.94 -7.33 10.02
CA PHE A 22 -6.27 -7.73 9.54
C PHE A 22 -6.44 -9.25 9.54
N ASP A 23 -5.43 -10.00 9.08
CA ASP A 23 -5.43 -11.47 9.16
C ASP A 23 -5.60 -11.95 10.61
N TRP A 24 -4.89 -11.34 11.56
CA TRP A 24 -5.00 -11.68 12.98
C TRP A 24 -6.39 -11.38 13.57
N LEU A 25 -7.02 -10.28 13.14
CA LEU A 25 -8.38 -9.90 13.56
C LEU A 25 -9.48 -10.74 12.88
N GLY A 26 -9.14 -11.55 11.87
CA GLY A 26 -10.13 -12.28 11.07
C GLY A 26 -10.78 -11.45 9.95
N GLU A 27 -10.28 -10.25 9.69
CA GLU A 27 -10.76 -9.32 8.64
C GLU A 27 -10.15 -9.67 7.27
N THR A 28 -10.40 -10.89 6.79
CA THR A 28 -9.71 -11.47 5.63
C THR A 28 -9.98 -10.74 4.31
N ASP A 29 -11.18 -10.17 4.13
CA ASP A 29 -11.51 -9.35 2.94
C ASP A 29 -10.66 -8.07 2.91
N CYS A 30 -10.53 -7.39 4.06
CA CYS A 30 -9.69 -6.19 4.18
C CYS A 30 -8.22 -6.53 3.93
N ALA A 31 -7.73 -7.65 4.47
CA ALA A 31 -6.37 -8.13 4.25
C ALA A 31 -6.11 -8.41 2.77
N LEU A 32 -7.01 -9.14 2.10
CA LEU A 32 -6.88 -9.50 0.69
C LEU A 32 -6.91 -8.26 -0.21
N ARG A 33 -7.84 -7.33 0.03
CA ARG A 33 -7.95 -6.09 -0.76
C ARG A 33 -6.70 -5.23 -0.63
N LEU A 34 -6.14 -5.11 0.59
CA LEU A 34 -4.91 -4.36 0.82
C LEU A 34 -3.71 -5.04 0.17
N GLU A 35 -3.59 -6.36 0.28
CA GLU A 35 -2.53 -7.15 -0.36
C GLU A 35 -2.56 -7.01 -1.88
N GLN A 36 -3.73 -7.15 -2.50
CA GLN A 36 -3.92 -6.99 -3.94
C GLN A 36 -3.56 -5.57 -4.39
N ALA A 37 -4.00 -4.55 -3.66
CA ALA A 37 -3.67 -3.16 -3.96
C ALA A 37 -2.16 -2.91 -3.93
N ILE A 38 -1.46 -3.39 -2.89
CA ILE A 38 -0.01 -3.29 -2.78
C ILE A 38 0.67 -4.02 -3.94
N ALA A 39 0.24 -5.25 -4.24
CA ALA A 39 0.80 -6.05 -5.33
C ALA A 39 0.61 -5.35 -6.69
N THR A 40 -0.55 -4.75 -6.95
CA THR A 40 -0.82 -3.98 -8.18
C THR A 40 0.10 -2.78 -8.29
N VAL A 41 0.29 -2.00 -7.21
CA VAL A 41 1.20 -0.84 -7.23
C VAL A 41 2.64 -1.26 -7.52
N ILE A 42 3.11 -2.34 -6.90
CA ILE A 42 4.46 -2.88 -7.15
C ILE A 42 4.59 -3.38 -8.59
N LEU A 43 3.59 -4.09 -9.11
CA LEU A 43 3.60 -4.64 -10.46
C LEU A 43 3.59 -3.54 -11.53
N GLU A 44 2.82 -2.48 -11.32
CA GLU A 44 2.76 -1.34 -12.24
C GLU A 44 4.05 -0.52 -12.22
N GLY A 45 4.73 -0.43 -11.07
CA GLY A 45 6.02 0.26 -10.94
C GLY A 45 5.97 1.77 -11.21
N ASN A 46 4.77 2.36 -11.32
CA ASN A 46 4.57 3.76 -11.67
C ASN A 46 4.91 4.73 -10.54
N VAL A 47 4.76 4.28 -9.28
CA VAL A 47 5.09 5.08 -8.10
C VAL A 47 6.08 4.34 -7.20
N GLY A 48 7.05 5.07 -6.68
CA GLY A 48 8.08 4.51 -5.80
C GLY A 48 8.86 5.59 -5.05
N THR A 49 9.23 5.30 -3.82
CA THR A 49 10.06 6.19 -2.99
C THR A 49 11.55 6.01 -3.30
N TYR A 50 12.40 6.91 -2.77
CA TYR A 50 13.83 6.92 -3.07
C TYR A 50 14.55 5.60 -2.72
N ASP A 51 14.10 4.88 -1.69
CA ASP A 51 14.75 3.65 -1.24
C ASP A 51 14.54 2.48 -2.21
N VAL A 52 13.52 2.57 -3.08
CA VAL A 52 13.26 1.62 -4.17
C VAL A 52 13.58 2.19 -5.55
N GLY A 53 14.34 3.30 -5.61
CA GLY A 53 14.80 3.91 -6.86
C GLY A 53 13.79 4.83 -7.56
N GLY A 54 12.66 5.15 -6.91
CA GLY A 54 11.68 6.12 -7.41
C GLY A 54 11.90 7.54 -6.86
N THR A 55 11.05 8.47 -7.28
CA THR A 55 11.13 9.89 -6.90
C THR A 55 9.91 10.38 -6.13
N ASN A 56 8.95 9.50 -5.84
CA ASN A 56 7.71 9.85 -5.16
C ASN A 56 7.91 10.00 -3.66
N SER A 57 7.01 10.77 -3.05
CA SER A 57 6.90 10.88 -1.59
C SER A 57 6.21 9.67 -0.97
N THR A 58 6.36 9.52 0.35
CA THR A 58 5.61 8.55 1.16
C THR A 58 4.10 8.70 0.95
N LEU A 59 3.60 9.94 0.84
CA LEU A 59 2.17 10.21 0.70
C LEU A 59 1.66 9.77 -0.68
N GLU A 60 2.37 10.11 -1.74
CA GLU A 60 1.98 9.73 -3.10
C GLU A 60 1.89 8.20 -3.26
N VAL A 61 2.86 7.46 -2.69
CA VAL A 61 2.82 5.99 -2.70
C VAL A 61 1.64 5.47 -1.87
N ALA A 62 1.37 6.04 -0.70
CA ALA A 62 0.24 5.63 0.14
C ALA A 62 -1.12 5.94 -0.50
N GLU A 63 -1.25 7.10 -1.15
CA GLU A 63 -2.45 7.52 -1.90
C GLU A 63 -2.72 6.60 -3.09
N GLU A 64 -1.67 6.17 -3.80
CA GLU A 64 -1.81 5.20 -4.89
C GLU A 64 -2.38 3.88 -4.38
N VAL A 65 -1.81 3.33 -3.31
CA VAL A 65 -2.31 2.10 -2.68
C VAL A 65 -3.77 2.27 -2.25
N ALA A 66 -4.11 3.39 -1.58
CA ALA A 66 -5.48 3.66 -1.16
C ALA A 66 -6.45 3.71 -2.35
N ARG A 67 -6.04 4.30 -3.48
CA ARG A 67 -6.85 4.34 -4.70
C ARG A 67 -7.10 2.93 -5.25
N LYS A 68 -6.09 2.06 -5.26
CA LYS A 68 -6.24 0.67 -5.70
C LYS A 68 -7.18 -0.10 -4.77
N VAL A 69 -7.08 0.07 -3.43
CA VAL A 69 -8.01 -0.54 -2.47
C VAL A 69 -9.47 -0.14 -2.72
N ALA A 70 -9.70 1.14 -3.06
CA ALA A 70 -11.03 1.66 -3.38
C ALA A 70 -11.55 1.16 -4.75
N ALA A 71 -10.66 0.93 -5.71
CA ALA A 71 -11.03 0.36 -7.01
C ALA A 71 -11.43 -1.13 -6.91
N THR A 72 -10.81 -1.91 -6.01
CA THR A 72 -11.11 -3.33 -5.81
C THR A 72 -12.55 -3.57 -5.31
N THR A 73 -13.20 -2.57 -4.70
CA THR A 73 -14.61 -2.64 -4.26
C THR A 73 -15.63 -2.78 -5.40
N ALA A 74 -15.25 -2.49 -6.65
CA ALA A 74 -16.15 -2.57 -7.80
C ALA A 74 -16.20 -3.97 -8.47
N ALA A 75 -15.34 -4.90 -8.05
CA ALA A 75 -15.19 -6.21 -8.69
C ALA A 75 -15.59 -7.40 -7.78
N GLY A 76 -16.43 -7.14 -6.77
CA GLY A 76 -16.91 -8.18 -5.85
C GLY A 76 -18.19 -8.85 -6.31
N VAL A 77 -18.14 -10.20 -6.36
CA VAL A 77 -19.25 -11.18 -6.38
C VAL A 77 -19.73 -11.66 -7.76
N GLN A 78 -19.10 -12.74 -8.24
CA GLN A 78 -19.81 -13.92 -8.74
C GLN A 78 -19.55 -15.08 -7.79
#